data_AF-A0A9P2ZUN2-F1
#
_entry.id   AF-A0A9P2ZUN2-F1
#
_cell.length_a   1.000
_cell.length_b   1.000
_cell.length_c   1.000
_cell.angle_alpha   90.00
_cell.angle_beta   90.00
_cell.angle_gamma   90.00
#
_symmetry.space_group_name_H-M   'P 1'
#
loop_
_entity.id
_entity.type
_entity.pdbx_description
1 polymer ?
#
loop_
_entity_poly.entity_id
_entity_poly.type
_entity_poly.pdbx_seq_one_letter_code
_entity_poly.pdbx_strand_id
1 'polypeptide(L)'
;MRLRSPDGSVVGTGSVRRVAQLRRKFPNLKFEDMRGNLNTRLSKLDSPNSTFSALILAVSGLTRVSLGHRITSPLGPPYLFYAVGQGALGVEIRSRDSRVREALHGLGDWQTEWTCAAERGCLRVLEGGCSLPVGVECSLQELSELDSTSTAYAMAYGEEEFTPLQGDSPLLHFSGILPLSTPFPDINAPASAVAPLLSKRRAKLTLTASVTSPDGSKHVVHAAPAVTVGSYRGAQFWGEECARELRRLGAGEILDEITRVRKA
;
A
#
# COMPACT_ATOMS: atom_id res chain seq x y z
N MET A 1 16.94 -13.24 -4.57
CA MET A 1 18.06 -12.53 -3.93
C MET A 1 19.35 -13.30 -4.22
N ARG A 2 20.30 -12.74 -4.98
CA ARG A 2 21.61 -13.37 -5.23
C ARG A 2 22.65 -12.68 -4.35
N LEU A 3 22.91 -13.23 -3.17
CA LEU A 3 24.07 -12.84 -2.36
C LEU A 3 25.20 -13.82 -2.65
N ARG A 4 26.44 -13.33 -2.76
CA ARG A 4 27.62 -14.17 -3.06
C ARG A 4 27.98 -15.15 -1.92
N SER A 5 27.59 -14.83 -0.68
CA SER A 5 27.63 -15.76 0.46
C SER A 5 26.49 -15.42 1.43
N PRO A 6 25.47 -16.26 1.62
CA PRO A 6 24.34 -15.96 2.50
C PRO A 6 24.71 -16.00 3.99
N ASP A 7 25.78 -16.68 4.38
CA ASP A 7 26.17 -16.77 5.79
C ASP A 7 26.95 -15.53 6.24
N GLY A 8 26.38 -14.81 7.21
CA GLY A 8 27.02 -13.64 7.82
C GLY A 8 26.96 -12.36 6.98
N SER A 9 26.38 -12.40 5.78
CA SER A 9 26.14 -11.19 4.97
C SER A 9 25.27 -10.18 5.71
N VAL A 10 25.67 -8.91 5.67
CA VAL A 10 24.96 -7.81 6.32
C VAL A 10 24.06 -7.11 5.31
N VAL A 11 22.76 -7.03 5.61
CA VAL A 11 21.74 -6.40 4.78
C VAL A 11 21.25 -5.11 5.44
N GLY A 12 21.36 -4.00 4.71
CA GLY A 12 20.95 -2.69 5.21
C GLY A 12 19.47 -2.40 4.97
N THR A 13 18.71 -2.18 6.04
CA THR A 13 17.32 -1.69 5.98
C THR A 13 16.85 -1.18 7.35
N GLY A 14 16.32 0.04 7.41
CA GLY A 14 15.68 0.56 8.63
C GLY A 14 14.23 0.12 8.85
N SER A 15 13.68 -0.76 8.01
CA SER A 15 12.29 -1.21 8.11
C SER A 15 12.15 -2.50 8.92
N VAL A 16 11.47 -2.43 10.07
CA VAL A 16 11.14 -3.58 10.92
C VAL A 16 10.38 -4.65 10.13
N ARG A 17 9.41 -4.25 9.30
CA ARG A 17 8.68 -5.14 8.37
C ARG A 17 9.61 -5.97 7.49
N ARG A 18 10.58 -5.32 6.84
CA ARG A 18 11.51 -6.00 5.92
C ARG A 18 12.40 -6.98 6.68
N VAL A 19 12.92 -6.56 7.83
CA VAL A 19 13.78 -7.40 8.68
C VAL A 19 13.00 -8.63 9.16
N ALA A 20 11.82 -8.44 9.74
CA ALA A 20 11.00 -9.53 10.29
C ALA A 20 10.68 -10.61 9.23
N GLN A 21 10.19 -10.21 8.05
CA GLN A 21 9.83 -11.15 6.99
C GLN A 21 11.05 -11.86 6.39
N LEU A 22 12.15 -11.15 6.17
CA LEU A 22 13.35 -11.74 5.58
C LEU A 22 14.11 -12.62 6.57
N ARG A 23 14.16 -12.29 7.87
CA ARG A 23 14.76 -13.15 8.91
C ARG A 23 14.13 -14.53 8.94
N ARG A 24 12.80 -14.60 8.81
CA ARG A 24 12.07 -15.89 8.75
C ARG A 24 12.59 -16.79 7.63
N LYS A 25 12.84 -16.23 6.45
CA LYS A 25 13.26 -17.02 5.27
C LYS A 25 14.77 -17.23 5.19
N PHE A 26 15.54 -16.28 5.74
CA PHE A 26 16.99 -16.21 5.63
C PHE A 26 17.60 -15.96 7.01
N PRO A 27 17.55 -16.94 7.93
CA PRO A 27 17.96 -16.76 9.33
C PRO A 27 19.46 -16.43 9.50
N ASN A 28 20.29 -16.79 8.52
CA ASN A 28 21.74 -16.54 8.56
C ASN A 28 22.13 -15.12 8.11
N LEU A 29 21.18 -14.31 7.62
CA LEU A 29 21.44 -12.92 7.27
C LEU A 29 21.47 -12.03 8.50
N LYS A 30 22.50 -11.19 8.57
CA LYS A 30 22.57 -10.10 9.55
C LYS A 30 21.84 -8.89 8.97
N PHE A 31 21.05 -8.22 9.79
CA PHE A 31 20.33 -7.01 9.39
C PHE A 31 20.82 -5.86 10.24
N GLU A 32 21.27 -4.79 9.59
CA GLU A 32 21.76 -3.58 10.23
C GLU A 32 20.96 -2.36 9.77
N ASP A 33 20.78 -1.40 10.68
CA ASP A 33 19.98 -0.21 10.40
C ASP A 33 20.64 0.63 9.31
N MET A 34 19.83 1.10 8.36
CA MET A 34 20.27 1.91 7.23
C MET A 34 19.36 3.12 7.06
N ARG A 35 19.90 4.27 7.47
CA ARG A 35 19.25 5.59 7.41
C ARG A 35 19.95 6.53 6.45
N GLY A 36 19.22 7.57 6.06
CA GLY A 36 19.60 8.56 5.05
C GLY A 36 18.62 8.59 3.89
N ASN A 37 18.80 9.55 2.98
CA ASN A 37 18.11 9.54 1.68
C ASN A 37 18.67 8.43 0.77
N LEU A 38 18.06 8.22 -0.40
CA LEU A 38 18.45 7.14 -1.31
C LEU A 38 19.93 7.19 -1.71
N ASN A 39 20.43 8.37 -2.09
CA ASN A 39 21.81 8.56 -2.53
C ASN A 39 22.81 8.22 -1.43
N THR A 40 22.61 8.75 -0.22
CA THR A 40 23.49 8.47 0.93
C THR A 40 23.50 6.99 1.30
N ARG A 41 22.38 6.28 1.16
CA ARG A 41 22.34 4.81 1.38
C ARG A 41 23.16 4.06 0.33
N LEU A 42 23.03 4.43 -0.94
CA LEU A 42 23.82 3.81 -2.02
C LEU A 42 25.31 4.11 -1.85
N SER A 43 25.69 5.34 -1.49
CA SER A 43 27.08 5.68 -1.17
C SER A 43 27.65 4.84 -0.02
N LYS A 44 26.84 4.54 1.00
CA LYS A 44 27.26 3.63 2.09
C LYS A 44 27.48 2.20 1.59
N LEU A 45 26.62 1.70 0.69
CA LEU A 45 26.78 0.38 0.07
C LEU A 45 28.04 0.32 -0.81
N ASP A 46 28.29 1.38 -1.59
CA ASP A 46 29.36 1.45 -2.59
C ASP A 46 30.72 1.79 -1.98
N SER A 47 30.77 2.17 -0.70
CA SER A 47 32.01 2.48 0.02
C SER A 47 32.96 1.27 0.00
N PRO A 48 34.27 1.47 -0.26
CA PRO A 48 35.26 0.40 -0.16
C PRO A 48 35.32 -0.27 1.22
N ASN A 49 34.94 0.48 2.26
CA ASN A 49 34.88 0.02 3.65
C ASN A 49 33.44 -0.32 4.07
N SER A 50 32.54 -0.54 3.12
CA SER A 50 31.16 -0.93 3.40
C SER A 50 31.12 -2.27 4.12
N THR A 51 30.42 -2.31 5.24
CA THR A 51 30.06 -3.56 5.90
C THR A 51 28.83 -4.21 5.27
N PHE A 52 28.12 -3.51 4.38
CA PHE A 52 26.86 -3.97 3.78
C PHE A 52 27.11 -4.78 2.51
N SER A 53 26.56 -5.99 2.46
CA SER A 53 26.52 -6.83 1.26
C SER A 53 25.38 -6.45 0.31
N ALA A 54 24.28 -5.90 0.84
CA ALA A 54 23.11 -5.50 0.07
C ALA A 54 22.23 -4.49 0.83
N LEU A 55 21.36 -3.82 0.08
CA LEU A 55 20.27 -2.99 0.62
C LEU A 55 18.91 -3.55 0.21
N ILE A 56 17.90 -3.36 1.06
CA ILE A 56 16.51 -3.55 0.66
C ILE A 56 15.85 -2.19 0.51
N LEU A 57 15.47 -1.85 -0.73
CA LEU A 57 14.88 -0.57 -1.12
C LEU A 57 13.55 -0.80 -1.87
N ALA A 58 12.71 0.24 -1.94
CA ALA A 58 11.51 0.18 -2.75
C ALA A 58 11.88 0.39 -4.23
N VAL A 59 11.40 -0.47 -5.12
CA VAL A 59 11.61 -0.35 -6.57
C VAL A 59 11.13 1.02 -7.07
N SER A 60 9.95 1.45 -6.66
CA SER A 60 9.38 2.76 -7.03
C SER A 60 10.30 3.94 -6.70
N GLY A 61 11.03 3.87 -5.57
CA GLY A 61 11.99 4.91 -5.19
C GLY A 61 13.19 4.98 -6.14
N LEU A 62 13.73 3.83 -6.54
CA LEU A 62 14.85 3.74 -7.49
C LEU A 62 14.43 4.17 -8.90
N THR A 63 13.25 3.72 -9.35
CA THR A 63 12.71 4.04 -10.67
C THR A 63 12.50 5.55 -10.85
N ARG A 64 11.93 6.23 -9.85
CA ARG A 64 11.66 7.68 -9.90
C ARG A 64 12.89 8.56 -10.06
N VAL A 65 14.06 8.06 -9.63
CA VAL A 65 15.34 8.79 -9.75
C VAL A 65 16.25 8.18 -10.81
N SER A 66 15.71 7.39 -11.74
CA SER A 66 16.45 6.77 -12.84
C SER A 66 17.59 5.84 -12.40
N LEU A 67 17.47 5.24 -11.22
CA LEU A 67 18.43 4.26 -10.68
C LEU A 67 17.92 2.81 -10.82
N GLY A 68 17.04 2.54 -11.79
CA GLY A 68 16.50 1.20 -12.04
C GLY A 68 17.59 0.15 -12.33
N HIS A 69 18.70 0.57 -12.96
CA HIS A 69 19.86 -0.30 -13.23
C HIS A 69 20.54 -0.83 -11.96
N ARG A 70 20.29 -0.24 -10.79
CA ARG A 70 20.80 -0.71 -9.49
C ARG A 70 19.98 -1.86 -8.90
N ILE A 71 18.86 -2.24 -9.52
CA ILE A 71 17.97 -3.29 -9.01
C ILE A 71 18.54 -4.66 -9.40
N THR A 72 19.09 -5.39 -8.43
CA THR A 72 19.56 -6.76 -8.66
C THR A 72 18.41 -7.77 -8.82
N SER A 73 17.33 -7.60 -8.04
CA SER A 73 16.17 -8.49 -8.04
C SER A 73 15.00 -7.78 -7.36
N PRO A 74 13.80 -7.76 -7.96
CA PRO A 74 12.59 -7.43 -7.21
C PRO A 74 12.35 -8.49 -6.13
N LEU A 75 11.71 -8.08 -5.03
CA LEU A 75 11.26 -8.94 -3.95
C LEU A 75 9.75 -8.74 -3.78
N GLY A 76 9.01 -9.84 -3.75
CA GLY A 76 7.57 -9.85 -3.50
C GLY A 76 7.19 -11.08 -2.66
N PRO A 77 5.89 -11.31 -2.46
CA PRO A 77 5.38 -12.50 -1.81
C PRO A 77 5.88 -13.80 -2.47
N PRO A 78 6.04 -14.90 -1.70
CA PRO A 78 5.80 -15.01 -0.26
C PRO A 78 6.97 -14.51 0.60
N TYR A 79 8.02 -13.92 0.02
CA TYR A 79 9.23 -13.53 0.75
C TYR A 79 9.14 -12.14 1.39
N LEU A 80 8.45 -11.21 0.73
CA LEU A 80 8.31 -9.84 1.21
C LEU A 80 7.01 -9.19 0.74
N PHE A 81 5.99 -9.21 1.59
CA PHE A 81 4.79 -8.38 1.47
C PHE A 81 5.15 -6.91 1.69
N TYR A 82 4.68 -6.01 0.83
CA TYR A 82 5.10 -4.61 0.80
C TYR A 82 4.41 -3.77 1.89
N ALA A 83 4.87 -2.54 2.11
CA ALA A 83 4.24 -1.64 3.07
C ALA A 83 2.99 -0.99 2.47
N VAL A 84 1.93 -0.78 3.24
CA VAL A 84 0.71 -0.08 2.80
C VAL A 84 1.03 1.20 2.01
N GLY A 85 0.47 1.30 0.81
CA GLY A 85 0.67 2.40 -0.14
C GLY A 85 2.06 2.43 -0.80
N GLN A 86 2.88 1.38 -0.70
CA GLN A 86 4.24 1.40 -1.24
C GLN A 86 4.22 1.61 -2.76
N GLY A 87 4.67 2.78 -3.19
CA GLY A 87 4.70 3.15 -4.61
C GLY A 87 3.57 4.09 -5.01
N ALA A 88 2.52 4.25 -4.22
CA ALA A 88 1.56 5.34 -4.41
C ALA A 88 2.15 6.68 -3.96
N LEU A 89 1.61 7.78 -4.49
CA LEU A 89 1.83 9.14 -4.00
C LEU A 89 0.49 9.68 -3.48
N GLY A 90 0.51 10.24 -2.27
CA GLY A 90 -0.63 10.98 -1.73
C GLY A 90 -0.36 12.47 -1.79
N VAL A 91 -1.34 13.25 -2.22
CA VAL A 91 -1.30 14.71 -2.15
C VAL A 91 -2.24 15.16 -1.04
N GLU A 92 -1.70 15.86 -0.04
CA GLU A 92 -2.48 16.41 1.06
C GLU A 92 -2.77 17.88 0.83
N ILE A 93 -4.02 18.27 1.01
CA ILE A 93 -4.49 19.65 0.85
C ILE A 93 -5.35 20.05 2.04
N ARG A 94 -5.56 21.35 2.24
CA ARG A 94 -6.52 21.84 3.21
C ARG A 94 -7.93 21.41 2.81
N SER A 95 -8.71 20.91 3.76
CA SER A 95 -10.05 20.35 3.50
C SER A 95 -11.02 21.35 2.87
N ARG A 96 -10.86 22.66 3.10
CA ARG A 96 -11.74 23.73 2.58
C ARG A 96 -11.16 24.49 1.37
N ASP A 97 -10.08 24.02 0.77
CA ASP A 97 -9.45 24.67 -0.39
C ASP A 97 -10.01 24.09 -1.69
N SER A 98 -11.21 24.53 -2.08
CA SER A 98 -11.91 24.08 -3.29
C SER A 98 -11.10 24.35 -4.57
N ARG A 99 -10.38 25.47 -4.62
CA ARG A 99 -9.53 25.83 -5.76
C ARG A 99 -8.41 24.81 -5.98
N VAL A 100 -7.66 24.47 -4.92
CA VAL A 100 -6.60 23.46 -5.03
C VAL A 100 -7.20 22.09 -5.32
N ARG A 101 -8.34 21.77 -4.71
CA ARG A 101 -9.06 20.51 -4.94
C ARG A 101 -9.42 20.33 -6.42
N GLU A 102 -9.94 21.37 -7.05
CA GLU A 102 -10.29 21.38 -8.47
C GLU A 102 -9.08 21.24 -9.38
N ALA A 103 -7.99 21.97 -9.08
CA ALA A 103 -6.75 21.89 -9.86
C ALA A 103 -6.12 20.47 -9.85
N LEU A 104 -6.31 19.70 -8.78
CA LEU A 104 -5.76 18.35 -8.64
C LEU A 104 -6.68 17.26 -9.22
N HIS A 105 -7.88 17.59 -9.66
CA HIS A 105 -8.90 16.63 -10.09
C HIS A 105 -8.41 15.67 -11.18
N GLY A 106 -7.59 16.16 -12.12
CA GLY A 106 -7.03 15.36 -13.22
C GLY A 106 -5.83 14.46 -12.87
N LEU A 107 -5.30 14.52 -11.64
CA LEU A 107 -4.12 13.73 -11.23
C LEU A 107 -4.48 12.38 -10.61
N GLY A 108 -5.76 12.12 -10.39
CA GLY A 108 -6.25 10.91 -9.74
C GLY A 108 -6.05 9.65 -10.54
N ASP A 109 -5.67 8.58 -9.84
CA ASP A 109 -5.78 7.22 -10.35
C ASP A 109 -6.70 6.42 -9.42
N TRP A 110 -7.90 6.09 -9.92
CA TRP A 110 -8.95 5.49 -9.10
C TRP A 110 -8.60 4.08 -8.61
N GLN A 111 -7.86 3.33 -9.43
CA GLN A 111 -7.42 1.97 -9.09
C GLN A 111 -6.45 2.03 -7.91
N THR A 112 -5.42 2.88 -8.01
CA THR A 112 -4.47 3.16 -6.93
C THR A 112 -5.17 3.67 -5.69
N GLU A 113 -6.17 4.55 -5.84
CA GLU A 113 -6.92 5.11 -4.72
C GLU A 113 -7.66 4.02 -3.95
N TRP A 114 -8.41 3.15 -4.64
CA TRP A 114 -9.19 2.08 -4.01
C TRP A 114 -8.28 0.99 -3.42
N THR A 115 -7.21 0.62 -4.12
CA THR A 115 -6.16 -0.26 -3.58
C THR A 115 -5.57 0.31 -2.29
N CYS A 116 -5.16 1.59 -2.29
CA CYS A 116 -4.65 2.25 -1.10
C CYS A 116 -5.71 2.37 -0.01
N ALA A 117 -6.99 2.54 -0.35
CA ALA A 117 -8.09 2.60 0.60
C ALA A 117 -8.19 1.30 1.40
N ALA A 118 -8.17 0.15 0.70
CA ALA A 118 -8.19 -1.17 1.31
C ALA A 118 -6.96 -1.40 2.20
N GLU A 119 -5.77 -1.13 1.68
CA GLU A 119 -4.54 -1.30 2.45
C GLU A 119 -4.51 -0.40 3.71
N ARG A 120 -4.97 0.85 3.60
CA ARG A 120 -5.04 1.79 4.74
C ARG A 120 -6.13 1.40 5.74
N GLY A 121 -7.27 0.89 5.28
CA GLY A 121 -8.32 0.34 6.15
C GLY A 121 -7.77 -0.82 6.98
N CYS A 122 -7.05 -1.73 6.33
CA CYS A 122 -6.35 -2.83 6.99
C CYS A 122 -5.36 -2.32 8.05
N LEU A 123 -4.46 -1.40 7.68
CA LEU A 123 -3.46 -0.87 8.60
C LEU A 123 -4.08 -0.15 9.82
N ARG A 124 -5.18 0.58 9.60
CA ARG A 124 -5.89 1.32 10.65
C ARG A 124 -6.41 0.39 11.74
N VAL A 125 -7.05 -0.72 11.36
CA VAL A 125 -7.60 -1.70 12.30
C VAL A 125 -6.51 -2.49 13.01
N LEU A 126 -5.38 -2.73 12.34
CA LEU A 126 -4.19 -3.31 12.98
C LEU A 126 -3.47 -2.31 13.91
N GLU A 127 -4.03 -1.10 14.09
CA GLU A 127 -3.47 0.01 14.88
C GLU A 127 -2.01 0.33 14.49
N GLY A 128 -1.71 0.15 13.20
CA GLY A 128 -0.37 0.19 12.69
C GLY A 128 0.11 1.56 12.23
N GLY A 129 1.37 1.85 12.52
CA GLY A 129 2.17 2.87 11.86
C GLY A 129 3.37 2.26 11.12
N CYS A 130 4.21 3.10 10.52
CA CYS A 130 5.40 2.68 9.75
C CYS A 130 6.40 1.78 10.52
N SER A 131 6.26 1.72 11.85
CA SER A 131 7.13 0.95 12.74
C SER A 131 6.63 -0.47 13.00
N LEU A 132 5.41 -0.84 12.59
CA LEU A 132 4.91 -2.21 12.77
C LEU A 132 5.31 -3.13 11.60
N PRO A 133 5.55 -4.42 11.86
CA PRO A 133 5.91 -5.42 10.85
C PRO A 133 4.69 -5.93 10.06
N VAL A 134 3.84 -5.01 9.62
CA VAL A 134 2.66 -5.29 8.78
C VAL A 134 3.07 -5.25 7.31
N GLY A 135 2.72 -6.27 6.54
CA GLY A 135 2.91 -6.29 5.09
C GLY A 135 1.63 -6.63 4.35
N VAL A 136 1.43 -6.04 3.17
CA VAL A 136 0.26 -6.27 2.31
C VAL A 136 0.68 -6.65 0.88
N GLU A 137 -0.24 -7.28 0.17
CA GLU A 137 -0.26 -7.43 -1.29
C GLU A 137 -1.72 -7.26 -1.74
N CYS A 138 -1.95 -6.35 -2.67
CA CYS A 138 -3.29 -6.01 -3.13
C CYS A 138 -3.32 -5.98 -4.65
N SER A 139 -4.41 -6.48 -5.23
CA SER A 139 -4.68 -6.33 -6.66
C SER A 139 -6.10 -5.83 -6.86
N LEU A 140 -6.28 -4.97 -7.86
CA LEU A 140 -7.57 -4.43 -8.24
C LEU A 140 -7.71 -4.52 -9.75
N GLN A 141 -8.79 -5.14 -10.21
CA GLN A 141 -9.11 -5.31 -11.62
C GLN A 141 -10.50 -4.72 -11.88
N GLU A 142 -10.59 -3.76 -12.80
CA GLU A 142 -11.89 -3.24 -13.25
C GLU A 142 -12.70 -4.34 -13.93
N LEU A 143 -13.99 -4.41 -13.60
CA LEU A 143 -14.94 -5.32 -14.21
C LEU A 143 -15.62 -4.61 -15.37
N SER A 144 -15.72 -5.29 -16.52
CA SER A 144 -16.51 -4.78 -17.64
C SER A 144 -18.01 -4.92 -17.36
N GLU A 145 -18.85 -4.16 -18.07
CA GLU A 145 -20.32 -4.30 -17.98
C GLU A 145 -20.82 -5.71 -18.33
N LEU A 146 -20.01 -6.51 -19.05
CA LEU A 146 -20.31 -7.88 -19.43
C LEU A 146 -19.96 -8.92 -18.34
N ASP A 147 -19.08 -8.56 -17.39
CA ASP A 147 -18.62 -9.44 -16.31
C ASP A 147 -19.57 -9.47 -15.10
N SER A 148 -20.65 -8.69 -15.14
CA SER A 148 -21.61 -8.52 -14.03
C SER A 148 -22.45 -9.76 -13.71
N THR A 149 -22.35 -10.83 -14.52
CA THR A 149 -23.01 -12.13 -14.31
C THR A 149 -22.15 -13.13 -13.52
N SER A 150 -20.90 -12.81 -13.19
CA SER A 150 -20.06 -13.66 -12.34
C SER A 150 -20.50 -13.58 -10.88
N THR A 151 -21.01 -14.70 -10.35
CA THR A 151 -21.41 -14.94 -8.96
C THR A 151 -20.23 -14.98 -7.97
N ALA A 152 -19.22 -14.12 -8.15
CA ALA A 152 -18.16 -13.93 -7.17
C ALA A 152 -18.72 -13.05 -6.05
N TYR A 153 -19.05 -13.66 -4.89
CA TYR A 153 -19.46 -13.03 -3.62
C TYR A 153 -19.61 -11.50 -3.73
N ALA A 154 -20.71 -11.05 -4.34
CA ALA A 154 -21.07 -9.65 -4.32
C ALA A 154 -21.46 -9.39 -2.88
N MET A 155 -20.55 -8.84 -2.08
CA MET A 155 -20.93 -8.28 -0.80
C MET A 155 -21.82 -7.08 -1.12
N ALA A 156 -23.12 -7.35 -1.18
CA ALA A 156 -24.16 -6.34 -1.32
C ALA A 156 -24.25 -5.57 0.00
N TYR A 157 -23.24 -4.76 0.29
CA TYR A 157 -23.45 -3.59 1.12
C TYR A 157 -24.36 -2.69 0.30
N GLY A 158 -25.57 -2.44 0.81
CA GLY A 158 -26.62 -1.77 0.06
C GLY A 158 -26.08 -0.48 -0.56
N GLU A 159 -26.40 -0.24 -1.84
CA GLU A 159 -26.16 1.05 -2.49
C GLU A 159 -26.76 2.22 -1.67
N GLU A 160 -27.67 1.92 -0.74
CA GLU A 160 -28.36 2.85 0.16
C GLU A 160 -27.61 3.21 1.45
N GLU A 161 -26.58 2.46 1.88
CA GLU A 161 -25.95 2.68 3.20
C GLU A 161 -24.93 3.84 3.18
N PHE A 162 -24.53 4.29 1.99
CA PHE A 162 -23.66 5.45 1.81
C PHE A 162 -24.37 6.50 0.98
N THR A 163 -24.42 7.72 1.51
CA THR A 163 -25.01 8.86 0.81
C THR A 163 -24.36 9.00 -0.58
N PRO A 164 -25.16 9.20 -1.65
CA PRO A 164 -24.61 9.47 -2.98
C PRO A 164 -23.56 10.57 -2.91
N LEU A 165 -22.44 10.39 -3.63
CA LEU A 165 -21.38 11.39 -3.67
C LEU A 165 -21.95 12.72 -4.14
N GLN A 166 -21.78 13.75 -3.31
CA GLN A 166 -22.11 15.14 -3.61
C GLN A 166 -20.82 15.93 -3.83
N GLY A 167 -20.88 17.04 -4.59
CA GLY A 167 -19.70 17.90 -4.84
C GLY A 167 -18.98 18.38 -3.57
N ASP A 168 -19.67 18.39 -2.44
CA ASP A 168 -19.16 18.83 -1.14
C ASP A 168 -18.68 17.70 -0.22
N SER A 169 -18.69 16.44 -0.69
CA SER A 169 -18.21 15.31 0.11
C SER A 169 -16.74 15.54 0.52
N PRO A 170 -16.39 15.47 1.82
CA PRO A 170 -15.07 15.83 2.35
C PRO A 170 -13.94 14.90 1.88
N LEU A 171 -14.28 13.87 1.12
CA LEU A 171 -13.40 12.95 0.43
C LEU A 171 -13.71 13.08 -1.06
N LEU A 172 -13.22 14.14 -1.68
CA LEU A 172 -13.30 14.23 -3.13
C LEU A 172 -12.34 13.18 -3.68
N HIS A 173 -12.93 12.02 -3.95
CA HIS A 173 -12.34 10.87 -4.60
C HIS A 173 -11.91 11.33 -5.98
N PHE A 174 -10.61 11.28 -6.26
CA PHE A 174 -10.03 11.65 -7.56
C PHE A 174 -10.33 10.59 -8.63
N SER A 175 -11.40 9.82 -8.41
CA SER A 175 -11.47 8.43 -8.79
C SER A 175 -12.63 8.25 -9.76
N GLY A 176 -12.37 8.58 -11.03
CA GLY A 176 -13.12 8.00 -12.14
C GLY A 176 -13.71 8.95 -13.16
N ILE A 177 -13.41 10.25 -13.13
CA ILE A 177 -14.19 11.24 -13.88
C ILE A 177 -13.59 11.55 -15.27
N LEU A 178 -12.31 11.27 -15.52
CA LEU A 178 -11.63 11.69 -16.75
C LEU A 178 -10.75 10.56 -17.35
N PRO A 179 -10.87 10.24 -18.65
CA PRO A 179 -9.91 9.40 -19.38
C PRO A 179 -8.46 9.89 -19.23
N LEU A 180 -7.46 9.00 -19.33
CA LEU A 180 -6.03 9.36 -19.34
C LEU A 180 -5.66 10.38 -20.43
N SER A 181 -6.46 10.46 -21.50
CA SER A 181 -6.32 11.43 -22.59
C SER A 181 -6.91 12.80 -22.27
N THR A 182 -7.52 12.98 -21.10
CA THR A 182 -8.13 14.26 -20.76
C THR A 182 -7.04 15.30 -20.49
N PRO A 183 -7.06 16.45 -21.18
CA PRO A 183 -6.12 17.53 -20.88
C PRO A 183 -6.26 17.98 -19.43
N PHE A 184 -5.15 18.45 -18.86
CA PHE A 184 -5.16 19.05 -17.53
C PHE A 184 -6.19 20.19 -17.46
N PRO A 185 -6.97 20.30 -16.36
CA PRO A 185 -7.87 21.42 -16.19
C PRO A 185 -7.08 22.73 -16.25
N ASP A 186 -7.59 23.72 -16.99
CA ASP A 186 -7.03 25.07 -16.95
C ASP A 186 -7.29 25.64 -15.55
N ILE A 187 -6.22 25.93 -14.82
CA ILE A 187 -6.26 26.45 -13.45
C ILE A 187 -6.95 27.83 -13.34
N ASN A 188 -7.17 28.50 -14.48
CA ASN A 188 -7.87 29.78 -14.58
C ASN A 188 -9.32 29.63 -15.07
N ALA A 189 -9.77 28.43 -15.42
CA ALA A 189 -11.15 28.20 -15.83
C ALA A 189 -12.10 28.34 -14.64
N PRO A 190 -13.33 28.87 -14.86
CA PRO A 190 -14.34 28.98 -13.82
C PRO A 190 -14.82 27.59 -13.37
N ALA A 191 -15.02 27.42 -12.06
CA ALA A 191 -15.37 26.16 -11.40
C ALA A 191 -16.66 25.47 -11.90
N SER A 192 -17.46 26.19 -12.69
CA SER A 192 -18.73 25.71 -13.25
C SER A 192 -18.58 24.94 -14.57
N ALA A 193 -17.37 24.80 -15.12
CA ALA A 193 -17.19 24.30 -16.50
C ALA A 193 -17.13 22.77 -16.63
N VAL A 194 -16.99 22.00 -15.55
CA VAL A 194 -16.86 20.53 -15.61
C VAL A 194 -17.83 19.89 -14.62
N ALA A 195 -19.03 19.54 -15.09
CA ALA A 195 -19.89 18.62 -14.35
C ALA A 195 -19.19 17.24 -14.30
N PRO A 196 -18.94 16.65 -13.12
CA PRO A 196 -18.26 15.38 -13.05
C PRO A 196 -19.13 14.29 -13.67
N LEU A 197 -18.65 13.70 -14.77
CA LEU A 197 -19.22 12.47 -15.32
C LEU A 197 -18.93 11.32 -14.33
N LEU A 198 -19.89 11.05 -13.46
CA LEU A 198 -19.83 9.95 -12.49
C LEU A 198 -20.11 8.62 -13.22
N SER A 199 -19.07 7.93 -13.71
CA SER A 199 -19.22 6.55 -14.17
C SER A 199 -19.28 5.62 -12.95
N LYS A 200 -20.37 4.84 -12.80
CA LYS A 200 -20.39 3.74 -11.81
C LYS A 200 -19.30 2.74 -12.18
N ARG A 201 -18.34 2.50 -11.27
CA ARG A 201 -17.26 1.52 -11.46
C ARG A 201 -17.45 0.34 -10.53
N ARG A 202 -17.07 -0.84 -11.01
CA ARG A 202 -16.97 -2.05 -10.18
C ARG A 202 -15.60 -2.66 -10.43
N ALA A 203 -14.99 -3.16 -9.37
CA ALA A 203 -13.69 -3.80 -9.46
C ALA A 203 -13.63 -5.03 -8.58
N LYS A 204 -12.94 -6.05 -9.07
CA LYS A 204 -12.53 -7.21 -8.28
C LYS A 204 -11.28 -6.82 -7.49
N LEU A 205 -11.37 -6.88 -6.17
CA LEU A 205 -10.32 -6.52 -5.22
C LEU A 205 -9.84 -7.77 -4.49
N THR A 206 -8.53 -8.01 -4.47
CA THR A 206 -7.89 -8.98 -3.58
C THR A 206 -6.98 -8.27 -2.60
N LEU A 207 -6.93 -8.75 -1.36
CA LEU A 207 -6.02 -8.25 -0.35
C LEU A 207 -5.47 -9.42 0.46
N THR A 208 -4.16 -9.58 0.42
CA THR A 208 -3.40 -10.42 1.33
C THR A 208 -2.71 -9.53 2.33
N ALA A 209 -2.88 -9.79 3.62
CA ALA A 209 -2.23 -9.07 4.69
C ALA A 209 -1.44 -10.03 5.58
N SER A 210 -0.35 -9.52 6.18
CA SER A 210 0.53 -10.30 7.04
C SER A 210 1.04 -9.47 8.21
N VAL A 211 1.24 -10.15 9.35
CA VAL A 211 1.94 -9.62 10.52
C VAL A 211 3.03 -10.62 10.90
N THR A 212 4.24 -10.12 11.10
CA THR A 212 5.40 -10.95 11.44
C THR A 212 6.02 -10.46 12.74
N SER A 213 6.35 -11.33 13.69
CA SER A 213 7.06 -10.89 14.90
C SER A 213 8.43 -10.30 14.55
N PRO A 214 8.96 -9.34 15.33
CA PRO A 214 10.23 -8.66 14.98
C PRO A 214 11.43 -9.58 14.82
N ASP A 215 11.45 -10.72 15.52
CA ASP A 215 12.45 -11.78 15.42
C ASP A 215 12.24 -12.72 14.21
N GLY A 216 11.06 -12.67 13.58
CA GLY A 216 10.67 -13.53 12.45
C GLY A 216 10.11 -14.90 12.85
N SER A 217 9.95 -15.20 14.13
CA SER A 217 9.53 -16.53 14.63
C SER A 217 8.04 -16.82 14.41
N LYS A 218 7.18 -15.80 14.51
CA LYS A 218 5.74 -15.88 14.24
C LYS A 218 5.40 -15.10 12.98
N HIS A 219 4.57 -15.69 12.12
CA HIS A 219 4.12 -15.06 10.88
C HIS A 219 2.69 -15.48 10.61
N VAL A 220 1.77 -14.52 10.67
CA VAL A 220 0.35 -14.72 10.38
C VAL A 220 0.04 -14.05 9.05
N VAL A 221 -0.59 -14.79 8.15
CA VAL A 221 -1.00 -14.31 6.82
C VAL A 221 -2.47 -14.61 6.63
N HIS A 222 -3.21 -13.65 6.09
CA HIS A 222 -4.58 -13.83 5.65
C HIS A 222 -4.67 -13.40 4.19
N ALA A 223 -4.89 -14.37 3.30
CA ALA A 223 -5.20 -14.13 1.89
C ALA A 223 -6.73 -14.14 1.75
N ALA A 224 -7.33 -12.96 1.74
CA ALA A 224 -8.78 -12.84 1.70
C ALA A 224 -9.32 -13.22 0.31
N PRO A 225 -10.52 -13.82 0.22
CA PRO A 225 -11.14 -14.10 -1.07
C PRO A 225 -11.34 -12.80 -1.85
N ALA A 226 -11.35 -12.91 -3.18
CA ALA A 226 -11.63 -11.75 -4.02
C ALA A 226 -13.07 -11.26 -3.79
N VAL A 227 -13.25 -9.95 -3.61
CA VAL A 227 -14.57 -9.31 -3.48
C VAL A 227 -14.80 -8.33 -4.61
N THR A 228 -16.06 -8.07 -4.92
CA THR A 228 -16.41 -6.95 -5.80
C THR A 228 -16.66 -5.70 -4.98
N VAL A 229 -15.95 -4.62 -5.26
CA VAL A 229 -16.15 -3.30 -4.66
C VAL A 229 -16.62 -2.30 -5.72
N GLY A 230 -17.47 -1.37 -5.32
CA GLY A 230 -17.99 -0.30 -6.19
C GLY A 230 -17.63 1.11 -5.75
N SER A 231 -16.85 1.26 -4.67
CA SER A 231 -16.47 2.56 -4.13
C SER A 231 -15.20 2.49 -3.30
N TYR A 232 -14.57 3.65 -3.09
CA TYR A 232 -13.46 3.81 -2.14
C TYR A 232 -13.84 3.32 -0.74
N ARG A 233 -15.05 3.65 -0.26
CA ARG A 233 -15.52 3.24 1.07
C ARG A 233 -15.69 1.74 1.15
N GLY A 234 -16.20 1.09 0.09
CA GLY A 234 -16.28 -0.36 0.00
C GLY A 234 -14.89 -1.01 0.05
N ALA A 235 -13.92 -0.48 -0.70
CA ALA A 235 -12.54 -0.97 -0.66
C ALA A 235 -11.90 -0.79 0.73
N GLN A 236 -12.07 0.38 1.35
CA GLN A 236 -11.58 0.67 2.70
C GLN A 236 -12.20 -0.29 3.73
N PHE A 237 -13.51 -0.44 3.71
CA PHE A 237 -14.23 -1.33 4.62
C PHE A 237 -13.75 -2.78 4.47
N TRP A 238 -13.57 -3.25 3.23
CA TRP A 238 -13.02 -4.59 2.99
C TRP A 238 -11.63 -4.77 3.60
N GLY A 239 -10.78 -3.74 3.49
CA GLY A 239 -9.49 -3.71 4.17
C GLY A 239 -9.59 -3.86 5.69
N GLU A 240 -10.56 -3.17 6.30
CA GLU A 240 -10.83 -3.27 7.74
C GLU A 240 -11.29 -4.67 8.15
N GLU A 241 -12.17 -5.31 7.37
CA GLU A 241 -12.61 -6.70 7.61
C GLU A 241 -11.44 -7.69 7.53
N CYS A 242 -10.59 -7.56 6.50
CA CYS A 242 -9.39 -8.38 6.36
C CYS A 242 -8.48 -8.27 7.59
N ALA A 243 -8.35 -7.08 8.17
CA ALA A 243 -7.56 -6.87 9.38
C ALA A 243 -8.21 -7.47 10.64
N ARG A 244 -9.54 -7.36 10.79
CA ARG A 244 -10.27 -8.00 11.90
C ARG A 244 -10.06 -9.50 11.88
N GLU A 245 -10.15 -10.12 10.70
CA GLU A 245 -9.90 -11.55 10.53
C GLU A 245 -8.43 -11.92 10.78
N LEU A 246 -7.49 -11.14 10.26
CA LEU A 246 -6.07 -11.35 10.51
C LEU A 246 -5.73 -11.31 12.02
N ARG A 247 -6.37 -10.41 12.80
CA ARG A 247 -6.23 -10.39 14.26
C ARG A 247 -6.74 -11.69 14.90
N ARG A 248 -7.90 -12.20 14.47
CA ARG A 248 -8.47 -13.47 14.97
C ARG A 248 -7.57 -14.66 14.67
N LEU A 249 -6.87 -14.64 13.54
CA LEU A 249 -5.90 -15.66 13.14
C LEU A 249 -4.56 -15.61 13.93
N GLY A 250 -4.45 -14.75 14.95
CA GLY A 250 -3.31 -14.68 15.85
C GLY A 250 -2.38 -13.49 15.63
N ALA A 251 -2.65 -12.62 14.65
CA ALA A 251 -1.83 -11.41 14.49
C ALA A 251 -1.99 -10.44 15.67
N GLY A 252 -3.13 -10.47 16.37
CA GLY A 252 -3.36 -9.65 17.56
C GLY A 252 -2.30 -9.87 18.63
N GLU A 253 -1.94 -11.13 18.91
CA GLU A 253 -0.93 -11.46 19.91
C GLU A 253 0.43 -10.84 19.60
N ILE A 254 0.85 -10.88 18.33
CA ILE A 254 2.11 -10.30 17.88
C ILE A 254 2.10 -8.77 18.08
N LEU A 255 1.01 -8.11 17.71
CA LEU A 255 0.88 -6.66 17.79
C LEU A 255 0.82 -6.17 19.24
N ASP A 256 0.09 -6.89 20.09
CA ASP A 256 -0.07 -6.57 21.51
C ASP A 256 1.26 -6.76 22.26
N GLU A 257 2.05 -7.78 21.91
CA GLU A 257 3.41 -8.00 22.43
C GLU A 257 4.35 -6.85 22.05
N ILE A 258 4.38 -6.45 20.78
CA ILE A 258 5.19 -5.32 20.30
C ILE A 258 4.82 -4.04 21.04
N THR A 259 3.52 -3.80 21.24
CA THR A 259 3.02 -2.60 21.93
C THR A 259 3.42 -2.61 23.41
N ARG A 260 3.38 -3.76 24.07
CA ARG A 260 3.84 -3.93 25.45
C ARG A 260 5.32 -3.63 25.59
N VAL A 261 6.16 -4.19 24.73
CA VAL A 261 7.63 -3.97 24.74
C VAL A 261 7.99 -2.51 24.50
N ARG A 262 7.20 -1.76 23.72
CA ARG A 262 7.43 -0.33 23.47
C ARG A 262 7.05 0.59 24.62
N LYS A 263 6.15 0.15 25.50
CA LYS A 263 5.67 0.92 26.65
C LYS A 263 6.49 0.64 27.92
N ALA A 264 7.26 -0.45 27.94
CA ALA A 264 8.21 -0.80 28.99
C ALA A 264 9.52 -0.04 28.80
#